data_AF-A0A3C0A9M0-F1
#
_entry.id   AF-A0A3C0A9M0-F1
#
_cell.length_a   1.000
_cell.length_b   1.000
_cell.length_c   1.000
_cell.angle_alpha   90.00
_cell.angle_beta   90.00
_cell.angle_gamma   90.00
#
_symmetry.space_group_name_H-M   'P 1'
#
loop_
_entity.id
_entity.type
_entity.pdbx_description
1 polymer ?
#
loop_
_entity_poly.entity_id
_entity_poly.type
_entity_poly.pdbx_seq_one_letter_code
_entity_poly.pdbx_strand_id
1 'polypeptide(L)'
;PVTVQVDGRKLEAPRPLSDRSWEVSFHKSGDSWQVGPATYEPGQLVKKHNLQGPIDDAFMDSFIFVSPSGTCASPTVDKWVQSELEHAIVHWRQQFRGDARVMKDAEITDKEIASSNLVLWGDPQSNQLIKKIADQLPIQWTADAITVGDKQYPADHCAPVLIFPNPLNPEKYVVINSGFTYREYAYLNNARQVPMLPDWAIIDLRTPAGSQYPGKVVDANFFDEFWRLK
;
A
#
# COMPACT_ATOMS: atom_id res chain seq x y z
N PRO A 1 15.98 5.71 37.04
CA PRO A 1 16.03 4.79 35.88
C PRO A 1 15.58 3.36 36.24
N VAL A 2 15.09 2.63 35.24
CA VAL A 2 14.92 1.17 35.22
C VAL A 2 15.81 0.59 34.12
N THR A 3 16.22 -0.66 34.24
CA THR A 3 17.04 -1.32 33.21
C THR A 3 16.16 -2.17 32.31
N VAL A 4 16.25 -1.93 31.01
CA VAL A 4 15.59 -2.73 29.96
C VAL A 4 16.65 -3.51 29.20
N GLN A 5 16.35 -4.77 28.86
CA GLN A 5 17.24 -5.58 28.03
C GLN A 5 16.62 -5.76 26.64
N VAL A 6 17.34 -5.30 25.61
CA VAL A 6 16.96 -5.46 24.19
C VAL A 6 18.13 -6.08 23.46
N ASP A 7 17.92 -7.21 22.78
CA ASP A 7 18.96 -7.99 22.08
C ASP A 7 20.22 -8.21 22.94
N GLY A 8 20.02 -8.56 24.21
CA GLY A 8 21.11 -8.79 25.16
C GLY A 8 21.78 -7.53 25.72
N ARG A 9 21.53 -6.34 25.16
CA ARG A 9 22.07 -5.06 25.64
C ARG A 9 21.20 -4.47 26.74
N LYS A 10 21.85 -3.92 27.78
CA LYS A 10 21.18 -3.22 28.88
C LYS A 10 21.09 -1.73 28.56
N LEU A 11 19.88 -1.19 28.64
CA LEU A 11 19.56 0.21 28.40
C LEU A 11 18.93 0.82 29.66
N GLU A 12 19.32 2.03 30.03
CA GLU A 12 18.68 2.77 31.12
C GLU A 12 17.49 3.58 30.61
N ALA A 13 16.29 3.29 31.12
CA ALA A 13 15.05 3.95 30.76
C ALA A 13 14.47 4.77 31.92
N PRO A 14 13.56 5.73 31.65
CA PRO A 14 12.79 6.43 32.68
C PRO A 14 12.05 5.47 33.62
N ARG A 15 11.82 5.87 34.87
CA ARG A 15 11.02 5.06 35.81
C ARG A 15 9.53 5.14 35.43
N PRO A 16 8.73 4.10 35.72
CA PRO A 16 7.28 4.21 35.71
C PRO A 16 6.79 5.40 36.54
N LEU A 17 5.70 6.01 36.12
CA LEU A 17 5.00 7.07 36.86
C LEU A 17 4.35 6.49 38.13
N SER A 18 3.90 7.36 39.04
CA SER A 18 3.32 6.95 40.33
C SER A 18 2.02 6.15 40.18
N ASP A 19 1.30 6.32 39.07
CA ASP A 19 0.11 5.55 38.70
C ASP A 19 0.46 4.17 38.08
N ARG A 20 1.75 3.83 38.01
CA ARG A 20 2.33 2.62 37.41
C ARG A 20 2.27 2.59 35.88
N SER A 21 1.86 3.67 35.21
CA SER A 21 2.04 3.78 33.76
C SER A 21 3.53 3.91 33.42
N TRP A 22 3.92 3.43 32.25
CA TRP A 22 5.29 3.51 31.78
C TRP A 22 5.31 3.64 30.27
N GLU A 23 5.70 4.82 29.81
CA GLU A 23 5.89 5.14 28.40
C GLU A 23 7.39 5.24 28.14
N VAL A 24 7.89 4.39 27.25
CA VAL A 24 9.27 4.38 26.81
C VAL A 24 9.32 3.93 25.36
N SER A 25 10.18 4.57 24.57
CA SER A 25 10.49 4.15 23.21
C SER A 25 11.94 3.73 23.11
N PHE A 26 12.21 2.82 22.17
CA PHE A 26 13.54 2.43 21.80
C PHE A 26 13.62 2.44 20.29
N HIS A 27 14.77 2.81 19.75
CA HIS A 27 15.02 2.70 18.32
C HIS A 27 16.40 2.10 18.09
N LYS A 28 16.56 1.48 16.93
CA LYS A 28 17.84 0.93 16.49
C LYS A 28 18.48 1.93 15.52
N SER A 29 19.70 2.38 15.83
CA SER A 29 20.53 3.22 14.96
C SER A 29 21.82 2.45 14.63
N GLY A 30 21.98 2.10 13.35
CA GLY A 30 22.98 1.11 12.92
C GLY A 30 22.78 -0.22 13.65
N ASP A 31 23.84 -0.71 14.31
CA ASP A 31 23.78 -1.94 15.12
C ASP A 31 23.48 -1.70 16.60
N SER A 32 23.00 -0.51 16.99
CA SER A 32 22.83 -0.15 18.39
C SER A 32 21.43 0.33 18.76
N TRP A 33 20.88 -0.26 19.82
CA TRP A 33 19.66 0.22 20.46
C TRP A 33 19.93 1.48 21.27
N GLN A 34 19.03 2.45 21.15
CA GLN A 34 19.04 3.71 21.87
C GLN A 34 17.69 3.92 22.56
N VAL A 35 17.70 4.64 23.69
CA VAL A 35 16.47 5.00 24.41
C VAL A 35 15.93 6.29 23.84
N GLY A 36 14.62 6.33 23.64
CA GLY A 36 13.90 7.42 22.99
C GLY A 36 13.46 7.07 21.55
N PRO A 37 12.60 7.91 20.96
CA PRO A 37 12.15 7.73 19.59
C PRO A 37 13.29 7.96 18.58
N ALA A 38 13.20 7.34 17.41
CA ALA A 38 14.07 7.67 16.29
C ALA A 38 13.81 9.12 15.84
N THR A 39 14.87 9.81 15.42
CA THR A 39 14.77 11.15 14.81
C THR A 39 15.01 11.02 13.32
N TYR A 40 14.17 11.68 12.52
CA TYR A 40 14.22 11.67 11.06
C TYR A 40 14.26 13.10 10.52
N GLU A 41 14.79 13.26 9.32
CA GLU A 41 14.79 14.57 8.67
C GLU A 41 13.36 15.01 8.33
N PRO A 42 13.04 16.31 8.42
CA PRO A 42 11.73 16.82 8.02
C PRO A 42 11.37 16.38 6.59
N GLY A 43 10.20 15.75 6.43
CA GLY A 43 9.72 15.26 5.14
C GLY A 43 10.31 13.92 4.69
N GLN A 44 11.19 13.29 5.49
CA GLN A 44 11.67 11.94 5.21
C GLN A 44 10.51 10.94 5.33
N LEU A 45 10.25 10.20 4.26
CA LEU A 45 9.30 9.09 4.30
C LEU A 45 9.86 7.99 5.20
N VAL A 46 9.06 7.60 6.18
CA VAL A 46 9.35 6.51 7.11
C VAL A 46 8.11 5.68 7.34
N LYS A 47 8.28 4.38 7.54
CA LYS A 47 7.21 3.54 8.05
C LYS A 47 6.89 3.95 9.49
N LYS A 48 5.61 4.17 9.76
CA LYS A 48 5.08 4.55 11.08
C LYS A 48 3.76 3.82 11.33
N HIS A 49 3.14 3.99 12.48
CA HIS A 49 1.84 3.38 12.75
C HIS A 49 0.75 3.91 11.77
N ASN A 50 -0.04 3.01 11.19
CA ASN A 50 -1.11 3.23 10.19
C ASN A 50 -0.64 3.90 8.89
N LEU A 51 0.47 3.42 8.33
CA LEU A 51 1.72 4.15 8.08
C LEU A 51 2.89 3.25 7.59
N GLN A 52 2.70 1.92 7.53
CA GLN A 52 3.75 0.89 7.38
C GLN A 52 3.52 -0.20 6.32
N GLY A 53 2.34 -0.28 5.70
CA GLY A 53 1.96 -1.40 4.82
C GLY A 53 1.61 -2.69 5.58
N PRO A 54 1.27 -3.81 4.90
CA PRO A 54 1.23 -4.01 3.44
C PRO A 54 0.00 -3.38 2.79
N ILE A 55 -0.32 -3.73 1.53
CA ILE A 55 -1.45 -3.14 0.77
C ILE A 55 -2.73 -3.00 1.60
N ASP A 56 -3.07 -4.01 2.40
CA ASP A 56 -4.30 -4.02 3.19
C ASP A 56 -4.34 -2.97 4.32
N ASP A 57 -3.19 -2.41 4.73
CA ASP A 57 -3.10 -1.37 5.78
C ASP A 57 -3.87 -0.09 5.38
N ALA A 58 -4.00 0.18 4.07
CA ALA A 58 -4.78 1.31 3.56
C ALA A 58 -6.28 1.23 3.91
N PHE A 59 -6.80 0.04 4.22
CA PHE A 59 -8.22 -0.17 4.53
C PHE A 59 -8.53 -0.11 6.04
N MET A 60 -7.52 0.16 6.87
CA MET A 60 -7.69 0.34 8.32
C MET A 60 -8.06 1.77 8.72
N ASP A 61 -8.18 2.68 7.74
CA ASP A 61 -8.64 4.06 7.89
C ASP A 61 -9.57 4.43 6.72
N SER A 62 -10.13 5.64 6.73
CA SER A 62 -10.94 6.20 5.65
C SER A 62 -10.25 6.06 4.30
N PHE A 63 -10.92 5.43 3.33
CA PHE A 63 -10.43 5.26 1.97
C PHE A 63 -11.52 5.52 0.93
N ILE A 64 -11.09 5.71 -0.32
CA ILE A 64 -11.96 5.87 -1.50
C ILE A 64 -11.40 5.02 -2.64
N PHE A 65 -12.26 4.21 -3.26
CA PHE A 65 -11.96 3.60 -4.55
C PHE A 65 -12.12 4.66 -5.64
N VAL A 66 -11.02 4.95 -6.32
CA VAL A 66 -10.94 5.99 -7.34
C VAL A 66 -10.89 5.32 -8.72
N SER A 67 -12.01 5.37 -9.44
CA SER A 67 -12.11 4.81 -10.79
C SER A 67 -11.49 5.73 -11.84
N PRO A 68 -10.87 5.17 -12.90
CA PRO A 68 -10.32 5.98 -13.99
C PRO A 68 -11.44 6.64 -14.80
N SER A 69 -11.20 7.86 -15.30
CA SER A 69 -12.10 8.53 -16.26
C SER A 69 -11.74 8.26 -17.72
N GLY A 70 -10.52 7.80 -17.99
CA GLY A 70 -10.03 7.41 -19.30
C GLY A 70 -9.96 5.90 -19.51
N THR A 71 -9.24 5.50 -20.57
CA THR A 71 -8.98 4.10 -20.94
C THR A 71 -7.48 3.82 -20.85
N CYS A 72 -7.11 2.66 -20.30
CA CYS A 72 -5.70 2.30 -20.16
C CYS A 72 -5.03 2.18 -21.53
N ALA A 73 -3.71 2.34 -21.58
CA ALA A 73 -2.94 2.23 -22.82
C ALA A 73 -3.07 0.84 -23.46
N SER A 74 -3.10 -0.21 -22.64
CA SER A 74 -3.32 -1.59 -23.07
C SER A 74 -4.78 -2.02 -22.86
N PRO A 75 -5.46 -2.55 -23.89
CA PRO A 75 -6.80 -3.14 -23.73
C PRO A 75 -6.83 -4.32 -22.75
N THR A 76 -5.72 -5.07 -22.63
CA THR A 76 -5.60 -6.17 -21.66
C THR A 76 -5.57 -5.65 -20.24
N VAL A 77 -4.78 -4.61 -19.98
CA VAL A 77 -4.72 -3.95 -18.67
C VAL A 77 -6.05 -3.28 -18.36
N ASP A 78 -6.65 -2.58 -19.31
CA ASP A 78 -7.94 -1.90 -19.12
C ASP A 78 -9.03 -2.88 -18.68
N LYS A 79 -9.17 -3.99 -19.40
CA LYS A 79 -10.14 -5.05 -19.06
C LYS A 79 -9.89 -5.62 -17.67
N TRP A 80 -8.63 -5.85 -17.31
CA TRP A 80 -8.26 -6.37 -16.00
C TRP A 80 -8.58 -5.36 -14.89
N VAL A 81 -8.22 -4.09 -15.05
CA VAL A 81 -8.52 -3.00 -14.09
C VAL A 81 -10.02 -2.90 -13.84
N GLN A 82 -10.84 -2.88 -14.90
CA GLN A 82 -12.30 -2.79 -14.76
C GLN A 82 -12.86 -4.01 -14.01
N SER A 83 -12.36 -5.22 -14.32
CA SER A 83 -12.77 -6.45 -13.64
C SER A 83 -12.38 -6.46 -12.17
N GLU A 84 -11.16 -6.02 -11.83
CA GLU A 84 -10.67 -6.04 -10.45
C GLU A 84 -11.25 -4.92 -9.60
N LEU A 85 -11.55 -3.75 -10.19
CA LEU A 85 -12.31 -2.70 -9.52
C LEU A 85 -13.72 -3.18 -9.16
N GLU A 86 -14.44 -3.77 -10.12
CA GLU A 86 -15.78 -4.33 -9.88
C GLU A 86 -15.73 -5.43 -8.82
N HIS A 87 -14.75 -6.33 -8.91
CA HIS A 87 -14.50 -7.37 -7.91
C HIS A 87 -14.28 -6.77 -6.52
N ALA A 88 -13.40 -5.78 -6.39
CA ALA A 88 -13.12 -5.12 -5.12
C ALA A 88 -14.38 -4.46 -4.53
N ILE A 89 -15.20 -3.78 -5.34
CA ILE A 89 -16.46 -3.15 -4.89
C ILE A 89 -17.45 -4.20 -4.37
N VAL A 90 -17.72 -5.23 -5.17
CA VAL A 90 -18.70 -6.27 -4.83
C VAL A 90 -18.26 -7.02 -3.57
N HIS A 91 -16.99 -7.40 -3.52
CA HIS A 91 -16.48 -8.22 -2.44
C HIS A 91 -16.24 -7.41 -1.17
N TRP A 92 -15.96 -6.11 -1.27
CA TRP A 92 -15.94 -5.25 -0.09
C TRP A 92 -17.27 -5.28 0.66
N ARG A 93 -18.39 -5.12 -0.06
CA ARG A 93 -19.73 -5.21 0.53
C ARG A 93 -19.98 -6.58 1.17
N GLN A 94 -19.61 -7.66 0.49
CA GLN A 94 -19.84 -9.02 0.97
C GLN A 94 -19.04 -9.35 2.24
N GLN A 95 -17.78 -8.91 2.30
CA GLN A 95 -16.87 -9.26 3.40
C GLN A 95 -16.99 -8.30 4.59
N PHE A 96 -17.19 -7.00 4.35
CA PHE A 96 -17.15 -5.97 5.38
C PHE A 96 -18.50 -5.33 5.69
N ARG A 97 -19.58 -5.75 5.01
CA ARG A 97 -20.97 -5.32 5.28
C ARG A 97 -21.19 -3.81 5.17
N GLY A 98 -20.42 -3.15 4.31
CA GLY A 98 -20.56 -1.73 4.00
C GLY A 98 -20.25 -1.47 2.53
N ASP A 99 -20.83 -0.42 1.97
CA ASP A 99 -20.54 -0.01 0.59
C ASP A 99 -19.25 0.81 0.58
N ALA A 100 -18.30 0.42 -0.28
CA ALA A 100 -17.10 1.22 -0.50
C ALA A 100 -17.49 2.56 -1.16
N ARG A 101 -16.87 3.65 -0.74
CA ARG A 101 -16.99 4.93 -1.44
C ARG A 101 -16.25 4.82 -2.77
N VAL A 102 -16.97 5.08 -3.86
CA VAL A 102 -16.40 5.08 -5.22
C VAL A 102 -16.57 6.47 -5.80
N MET A 103 -15.48 7.05 -6.32
CA MET A 103 -15.48 8.34 -7.02
C MET A 103 -14.63 8.23 -8.28
N LYS A 104 -14.92 9.03 -9.31
CA LYS A 104 -14.02 9.13 -10.46
C LYS A 104 -12.80 9.97 -10.09
N ASP A 105 -11.66 9.67 -10.69
CA ASP A 105 -10.42 10.46 -10.57
C ASP A 105 -10.62 11.97 -10.85
N ALA A 106 -11.50 12.31 -11.80
CA ALA A 106 -11.91 13.67 -12.16
C ALA A 106 -12.68 14.41 -11.06
N GLU A 107 -13.25 13.68 -10.10
CA GLU A 107 -14.07 14.22 -9.00
C GLU A 107 -13.27 14.35 -7.69
N ILE A 108 -12.06 13.80 -7.63
CA ILE A 108 -11.21 13.88 -6.44
C ILE A 108 -10.66 15.31 -6.29
N THR A 109 -10.89 15.89 -5.12
CA THR A 109 -10.39 17.22 -4.77
C THR A 109 -9.37 17.14 -3.63
N ASP A 110 -8.78 18.28 -3.28
CA ASP A 110 -7.89 18.41 -2.13
C ASP A 110 -8.55 17.96 -0.81
N LYS A 111 -9.88 18.03 -0.72
CA LYS A 111 -10.64 17.53 0.44
C LYS A 111 -10.48 16.02 0.60
N GLU A 112 -10.66 15.26 -0.47
CA GLU A 112 -10.52 13.80 -0.45
C GLU A 112 -9.05 13.39 -0.23
N ILE A 113 -8.11 14.10 -0.87
CA ILE A 113 -6.66 13.89 -0.69
C ILE A 113 -6.24 14.11 0.77
N ALA A 114 -6.81 15.12 1.44
CA ALA A 114 -6.50 15.41 2.83
C ALA A 114 -7.11 14.41 3.83
N SER A 115 -8.28 13.83 3.51
CA SER A 115 -9.12 13.11 4.48
C SER A 115 -9.16 11.60 4.32
N SER A 116 -8.69 11.06 3.19
CA SER A 116 -8.79 9.63 2.88
C SER A 116 -7.54 9.09 2.20
N ASN A 117 -7.27 7.80 2.41
CA ASN A 117 -6.42 7.00 1.54
C ASN A 117 -7.08 6.89 0.16
N LEU A 118 -6.29 6.96 -0.91
CA LEU A 118 -6.80 6.91 -2.27
C LEU A 118 -6.38 5.61 -2.96
N VAL A 119 -7.36 4.79 -3.33
CA VAL A 119 -7.13 3.52 -4.02
C VAL A 119 -7.37 3.77 -5.50
N LEU A 120 -6.29 4.01 -6.23
CA LEU A 120 -6.30 4.45 -7.61
C LEU A 120 -6.28 3.24 -8.55
N TRP A 121 -7.28 3.16 -9.42
CA TRP A 121 -7.41 2.12 -10.43
C TRP A 121 -7.08 2.67 -11.82
N GLY A 122 -6.40 1.88 -12.64
CA GLY A 122 -5.97 2.25 -13.98
C GLY A 122 -4.45 2.29 -14.14
N ASP A 123 -4.01 3.13 -15.06
CA ASP A 123 -2.63 3.42 -15.41
C ASP A 123 -2.45 4.94 -15.55
N PRO A 124 -1.23 5.45 -15.80
CA PRO A 124 -0.99 6.88 -16.01
C PRO A 124 -1.76 7.50 -17.19
N GLN A 125 -2.31 6.70 -18.11
CA GLN A 125 -3.12 7.20 -19.23
C GLN A 125 -4.59 7.39 -18.83
N SER A 126 -5.14 6.43 -18.09
CA SER A 126 -6.56 6.35 -17.75
C SER A 126 -6.94 7.08 -16.46
N ASN A 127 -6.00 7.25 -15.54
CA ASN A 127 -6.24 7.89 -14.25
C ASN A 127 -5.34 9.11 -14.04
N GLN A 128 -5.93 10.30 -13.96
CA GLN A 128 -5.20 11.57 -13.85
C GLN A 128 -4.40 11.70 -12.55
N LEU A 129 -4.82 11.04 -11.47
CA LEU A 129 -4.08 11.05 -10.21
C LEU A 129 -2.86 10.15 -10.29
N ILE A 130 -3.00 8.96 -10.90
CA ILE A 130 -1.84 8.08 -11.17
C ILE A 130 -0.83 8.84 -12.03
N LYS A 131 -1.28 9.48 -13.11
CA LYS A 131 -0.42 10.32 -13.97
C LYS A 131 0.34 11.39 -13.19
N LYS A 132 -0.32 12.05 -12.23
CA LYS A 132 0.26 13.14 -11.44
C LYS A 132 1.35 12.66 -10.47
N ILE A 133 1.25 11.43 -9.98
CA ILE A 133 2.15 10.90 -8.95
C ILE A 133 3.14 9.85 -9.46
N ALA A 134 2.98 9.32 -10.67
CA ALA A 134 3.75 8.18 -11.19
C ALA A 134 5.27 8.35 -11.05
N ASP A 135 5.79 9.52 -11.43
CA ASP A 135 7.24 9.82 -11.38
C ASP A 135 7.80 9.91 -9.94
N GLN A 136 6.92 9.97 -8.92
CA GLN A 136 7.27 10.03 -7.51
C GLN A 136 7.14 8.67 -6.81
N LEU A 137 6.65 7.64 -7.51
CA LEU A 137 6.53 6.29 -6.98
C LEU A 137 7.85 5.51 -7.17
N PRO A 138 8.17 4.57 -6.26
CA PRO A 138 9.37 3.75 -6.38
C PRO A 138 9.34 2.76 -7.55
N ILE A 139 8.15 2.44 -8.07
CA ILE A 139 7.94 1.60 -9.25
C ILE A 139 7.53 2.52 -10.40
N GLN A 140 8.35 2.55 -11.45
CA GLN A 140 8.12 3.40 -12.60
C GLN A 140 7.19 2.69 -13.59
N TRP A 141 6.20 3.41 -14.11
CA TRP A 141 5.24 2.85 -15.06
C TRP A 141 5.09 3.79 -16.26
N THR A 142 5.61 3.34 -17.41
CA THR A 142 5.45 4.01 -18.70
C THR A 142 4.48 3.25 -19.59
N ALA A 143 4.17 3.79 -20.77
CA ALA A 143 3.32 3.11 -21.74
C ALA A 143 3.88 1.74 -22.19
N ASP A 144 5.20 1.58 -22.18
CA ASP A 144 5.88 0.38 -22.68
C ASP A 144 6.26 -0.60 -21.57
N ALA A 145 6.60 -0.09 -20.38
CA ALA A 145 7.19 -0.92 -19.34
C ALA A 145 6.89 -0.49 -17.91
N ILE A 146 6.94 -1.48 -17.02
CA ILE A 146 6.97 -1.30 -15.56
C ILE A 146 8.39 -1.65 -15.10
N THR A 147 9.03 -0.74 -14.38
CA THR A 147 10.43 -0.89 -13.92
C THR A 147 10.48 -0.93 -12.40
N VAL A 148 11.12 -1.96 -11.86
CA VAL A 148 11.33 -2.19 -10.43
C VAL A 148 12.82 -2.43 -10.20
N GLY A 149 13.54 -1.40 -9.76
CA GLY A 149 15.00 -1.44 -9.70
C GLY A 149 15.59 -1.74 -11.08
N ASP A 150 16.39 -2.79 -11.19
CA ASP A 150 17.02 -3.23 -12.45
C ASP A 150 16.13 -4.16 -13.30
N LYS A 151 14.91 -4.48 -12.84
CA LYS A 151 13.99 -5.38 -13.55
C LYS A 151 12.95 -4.60 -14.34
N GLN A 152 12.59 -5.12 -15.50
CA GLN A 152 11.60 -4.53 -16.40
C GLN A 152 10.55 -5.57 -16.78
N TYR A 153 9.29 -5.15 -16.79
CA TYR A 153 8.12 -5.95 -17.15
C TYR A 153 7.33 -5.25 -18.26
N PRO A 154 6.69 -5.97 -19.19
CA PRO A 154 5.96 -5.37 -20.30
C PRO A 154 4.63 -4.76 -19.80
N ALA A 155 4.41 -3.46 -20.02
CA ALA A 155 3.24 -2.74 -19.51
C ALA A 155 1.93 -3.12 -20.22
N ASP A 156 2.00 -3.87 -21.33
CA ASP A 156 0.81 -4.34 -22.04
C ASP A 156 0.20 -5.62 -21.46
N HIS A 157 0.98 -6.37 -20.68
CA HIS A 157 0.61 -7.67 -20.11
C HIS A 157 0.90 -7.78 -18.61
N CYS A 158 1.52 -6.77 -18.01
CA CYS A 158 1.72 -6.68 -16.57
C CYS A 158 1.07 -5.42 -16.01
N ALA A 159 0.65 -5.49 -14.75
CA ALA A 159 0.19 -4.34 -13.98
C ALA A 159 0.87 -4.34 -12.60
N PRO A 160 1.31 -3.17 -12.09
CA PRO A 160 1.76 -3.08 -10.72
C PRO A 160 0.54 -2.96 -9.79
N VAL A 161 0.63 -3.65 -8.65
CA VAL A 161 -0.19 -3.37 -7.47
C VAL A 161 0.73 -2.97 -6.34
N LEU A 162 0.43 -1.86 -5.65
CA LEU A 162 1.30 -1.38 -4.58
C LEU A 162 0.58 -0.45 -3.61
N ILE A 163 1.16 -0.27 -2.44
CA ILE A 163 0.82 0.77 -1.46
C ILE A 163 2.02 1.69 -1.25
N PHE A 164 1.78 3.00 -1.13
CA PHE A 164 2.84 3.98 -0.90
C PHE A 164 2.29 5.23 -0.19
N PRO A 165 3.09 5.97 0.59
CA PRO A 165 2.69 7.30 1.09
C PRO A 165 2.31 8.19 -0.09
N ASN A 166 1.10 8.77 -0.04
CA ASN A 166 0.56 9.58 -1.12
C ASN A 166 1.48 10.79 -1.36
N PRO A 167 2.08 10.96 -2.55
CA PRO A 167 2.95 12.11 -2.80
C PRO A 167 2.23 13.47 -2.70
N LEU A 168 0.90 13.49 -2.77
CA LEU A 168 0.07 14.69 -2.57
C LEU A 168 -0.27 14.93 -1.09
N ASN A 169 -0.12 13.93 -0.23
CA ASN A 169 -0.31 14.00 1.22
C ASN A 169 0.40 12.81 1.92
N PRO A 170 1.68 12.96 2.33
CA PRO A 170 2.47 11.85 2.88
C PRO A 170 1.93 11.24 4.17
N GLU A 171 0.91 11.84 4.80
CA GLU A 171 0.20 11.29 5.96
C GLU A 171 -0.92 10.30 5.60
N LYS A 172 -1.17 10.09 4.30
CA LYS A 172 -2.16 9.16 3.76
C LYS A 172 -1.52 8.22 2.75
N TYR A 173 -2.22 7.15 2.41
CA TYR A 173 -1.81 6.23 1.37
C TYR A 173 -2.36 6.56 0.00
N VAL A 174 -1.59 6.18 -1.02
CA VAL A 174 -2.12 5.71 -2.29
C VAL A 174 -1.97 4.20 -2.38
N VAL A 175 -2.97 3.53 -2.94
CA VAL A 175 -2.89 2.14 -3.38
C VAL A 175 -3.12 2.12 -4.88
N ILE A 176 -2.31 1.39 -5.63
CA ILE A 176 -2.46 1.23 -7.09
C ILE A 176 -3.05 -0.14 -7.38
N ASN A 177 -4.16 -0.18 -8.13
CA ASN A 177 -4.78 -1.37 -8.71
C ASN A 177 -5.05 -2.55 -7.74
N SER A 178 -5.34 -2.26 -6.47
CA SER A 178 -5.59 -3.32 -5.48
C SER A 178 -6.66 -2.93 -4.46
N GLY A 179 -7.46 -3.92 -4.08
CA GLY A 179 -8.31 -3.88 -2.89
C GLY A 179 -7.63 -4.58 -1.70
N PHE A 180 -8.43 -5.09 -0.77
CA PHE A 180 -7.95 -6.09 0.19
C PHE A 180 -7.49 -7.34 -0.57
N THR A 181 -6.46 -8.01 -0.08
CA THR A 181 -5.66 -8.90 -0.95
C THR A 181 -6.03 -10.38 -0.83
N TYR A 182 -6.77 -10.78 0.20
CA TYR A 182 -7.36 -12.13 0.25
C TYR A 182 -8.56 -12.26 -0.70
N ARG A 183 -8.73 -13.46 -1.26
CA ARG A 183 -9.76 -13.76 -2.27
C ARG A 183 -10.63 -14.94 -1.86
N GLU A 184 -11.45 -15.45 -2.78
CA GLU A 184 -12.51 -16.43 -2.55
C GLU A 184 -12.07 -17.65 -1.74
N TYR A 185 -10.84 -18.12 -1.96
CA TYR A 185 -10.27 -19.24 -1.21
C TYR A 185 -10.28 -19.01 0.32
N ALA A 186 -10.18 -17.76 0.75
CA ALA A 186 -10.16 -17.35 2.15
C ALA A 186 -11.55 -17.02 2.73
N TYR A 187 -12.62 -17.00 1.94
CA TYR A 187 -13.94 -16.57 2.43
C TYR A 187 -14.61 -17.57 3.38
N LEU A 188 -14.21 -18.84 3.33
CA LEU A 188 -14.79 -19.88 4.17
C LEU A 188 -14.55 -19.63 5.68
N ASN A 189 -13.40 -19.04 6.04
CA ASN A 189 -13.09 -18.75 7.43
C ASN A 189 -12.22 -17.51 7.60
N ASN A 190 -12.50 -16.78 8.67
CA ASN A 190 -11.85 -15.52 8.98
C ASN A 190 -10.36 -15.71 9.32
N ALA A 191 -9.95 -16.91 9.74
CA ALA A 191 -8.54 -17.22 10.02
C ALA A 191 -7.65 -17.16 8.77
N ARG A 192 -8.24 -17.20 7.56
CA ARG A 192 -7.54 -17.02 6.28
C ARG A 192 -7.65 -15.62 5.71
N GLN A 193 -8.45 -14.74 6.31
CA GLN A 193 -8.66 -13.36 5.86
C GLN A 193 -7.52 -12.46 6.37
N VAL A 194 -6.30 -12.80 5.94
CA VAL A 194 -5.06 -12.07 6.24
C VAL A 194 -4.55 -11.39 4.97
N PRO A 195 -3.72 -10.34 5.08
CA PRO A 195 -3.02 -9.79 3.93
C PRO A 195 -2.24 -10.88 3.19
N MET A 196 -2.43 -10.98 1.87
CA MET A 196 -1.85 -11.98 0.97
C MET A 196 -0.80 -11.40 0.01
N LEU A 197 -0.75 -10.09 -0.15
CA LEU A 197 0.29 -9.39 -0.93
C LEU A 197 1.09 -8.46 -0.01
N PRO A 198 2.40 -8.25 -0.28
CA PRO A 198 3.24 -7.35 0.49
C PRO A 198 2.99 -5.89 0.06
N ASP A 199 3.97 -5.00 0.24
CA ASP A 199 3.80 -3.58 -0.13
C ASP A 199 3.64 -3.37 -1.65
N TRP A 200 4.21 -4.27 -2.47
CA TRP A 200 4.05 -4.23 -3.91
C TRP A 200 4.15 -5.61 -4.56
N ALA A 201 3.49 -5.78 -5.71
CA ALA A 201 3.63 -6.94 -6.58
C ALA A 201 3.43 -6.55 -8.05
N ILE A 202 4.05 -7.33 -8.96
CA ILE A 202 3.81 -7.25 -10.40
C ILE A 202 2.95 -8.45 -10.80
N ILE A 203 1.81 -8.15 -11.42
CA ILE A 203 0.82 -9.14 -11.83
C ILE A 203 0.91 -9.34 -13.34
N ASP A 204 1.20 -10.56 -13.79
CA ASP A 204 1.16 -10.98 -15.18
C ASP A 204 -0.25 -11.43 -15.54
N LEU A 205 -0.86 -10.67 -16.44
CA LEU A 205 -2.26 -10.75 -16.85
C LEU A 205 -2.52 -11.82 -17.91
N ARG A 206 -1.47 -12.49 -18.41
CA ARG A 206 -1.61 -13.66 -19.29
C ARG A 206 -2.20 -14.85 -18.54
N THR A 207 -2.06 -14.86 -17.22
CA THR A 207 -2.79 -15.77 -16.34
C THR A 207 -3.99 -15.01 -15.77
N PRO A 208 -5.23 -15.51 -15.98
CA PRO A 208 -6.40 -14.82 -15.46
C PRO A 208 -6.42 -14.82 -13.92
N ALA A 209 -7.11 -13.84 -13.34
CA ALA A 209 -7.41 -13.84 -11.92
C ALA A 209 -8.13 -15.13 -11.50
N GLY A 210 -7.84 -15.59 -10.28
CA GLY A 210 -8.44 -16.79 -9.70
C GLY A 210 -8.83 -16.56 -8.24
N SER A 211 -9.18 -17.65 -7.55
CA SER A 211 -9.66 -17.61 -6.17
C SER A 211 -8.61 -17.22 -5.12
N GLN A 212 -7.35 -17.07 -5.53
CA GLN A 212 -6.22 -16.75 -4.64
C GLN A 212 -5.49 -15.46 -5.04
N TYR A 213 -5.38 -15.17 -6.34
CA TYR A 213 -4.58 -14.05 -6.85
C TYR A 213 -5.30 -13.31 -8.00
N PRO A 214 -5.04 -12.00 -8.18
CA PRO A 214 -5.61 -11.21 -9.28
C PRO A 214 -5.00 -11.53 -10.66
N GLY A 215 -4.12 -12.52 -10.73
CA GLY A 215 -3.36 -12.94 -11.90
C GLY A 215 -2.11 -13.68 -11.42
N LYS A 216 -1.13 -13.91 -12.30
CA LYS A 216 0.12 -14.54 -11.86
C LYS A 216 1.03 -13.48 -11.22
N VAL A 217 1.30 -13.60 -9.93
CA VAL A 217 2.34 -12.80 -9.27
C VAL A 217 3.71 -13.23 -9.80
N VAL A 218 4.42 -12.35 -10.49
CA VAL A 218 5.76 -12.63 -11.07
C VAL A 218 6.89 -12.03 -10.26
N ASP A 219 6.61 -11.02 -9.45
CA ASP A 219 7.53 -10.44 -8.47
C ASP A 219 6.73 -9.74 -7.37
N ALA A 220 7.25 -9.74 -6.15
CA ALA A 220 6.60 -9.09 -5.01
C ALA A 220 7.60 -8.91 -3.86
N ASN A 221 7.54 -7.78 -3.18
CA ASN A 221 8.38 -7.53 -2.01
C ASN A 221 7.80 -6.42 -1.11
N PHE A 222 8.47 -6.17 0.00
CA PHE A 222 8.25 -5.02 0.86
C PHE A 222 9.23 -3.90 0.50
N PHE A 223 8.79 -2.65 0.65
CA PHE A 223 9.70 -1.53 0.76
C PHE A 223 10.45 -1.58 2.10
N ASP A 224 11.60 -0.92 2.19
CA ASP A 224 12.33 -0.75 3.44
C ASP A 224 11.61 0.22 4.41
N GLU A 225 12.21 0.46 5.59
CA GLU A 225 11.67 1.38 6.60
C GLU A 225 11.58 2.84 6.12
N PHE A 226 12.19 3.18 4.99
CA PHE A 226 12.17 4.49 4.34
C PHE A 226 11.38 4.48 3.03
N TRP A 227 10.53 3.46 2.83
CA TRP A 227 9.71 3.28 1.64
C TRP A 227 10.51 3.12 0.33
N ARG A 228 11.76 2.65 0.38
CA ARG A 228 12.61 2.41 -0.79
C ARG A 228 12.53 0.95 -1.24
N LEU A 229 12.83 0.71 -2.52
CA LEU A 229 13.05 -0.66 -3.00
C LEU A 229 14.23 -1.29 -2.27
N LYS A 230 14.10 -2.57 -1.95
CA LYS A 230 15.15 -3.39 -1.33
C LYS A 230 16.08 -4.01 -2.36
#